data_AF-A0A968HXL2-F1
#
_entry.id   AF-A0A968HXL2-F1
#
_cell.length_a   1.000
_cell.length_b   1.000
_cell.length_c   1.000
_cell.angle_alpha   90.00
_cell.angle_beta   90.00
_cell.angle_gamma   90.00
#
_symmetry.space_group_name_H-M   'P 1'
#
loop_
_entity.id
_entity.type
_entity.pdbx_description
1 polymer ?
#
loop_
_entity_poly.entity_id
_entity_poly.type
_entity_poly.pdbx_seq_one_letter_code
_entity_poly.pdbx_strand_id
1 'polypeptide(L)'
;MTMLADLTTSGASVAQVCHLLQNQQWQSADQVTTELLSGDVSQIACDRLCGLDRAWREASQERFGFSVQRDIWLNLGGQLAYAPNRQWEFAATYLKFSRRVGWLRQNWWRTKWLLPTQLTFSLQAPLGHLPTFCYQRGVDSADAFFWRLTICGAMPP
;
A
#
# COMPACT_ATOMS: atom_id res chain seq x y z
N MET A 1 -28.69 4.80 36.74
CA MET A 1 -27.24 4.53 36.86
C MET A 1 -26.77 4.07 35.50
N THR A 2 -26.28 5.02 34.72
CA THR A 2 -26.00 4.88 33.30
C THR A 2 -24.58 4.34 33.14
N MET A 3 -24.45 3.16 32.53
CA MET A 3 -23.18 2.72 31.93
C MET A 3 -23.48 2.52 30.45
N LEU A 4 -23.41 3.61 29.71
CA LEU A 4 -23.21 3.53 28.26
C LEU A 4 -21.79 3.01 28.09
N ALA A 5 -21.66 1.75 27.68
CA ALA A 5 -20.42 1.27 27.11
C ALA A 5 -20.17 2.09 25.85
N ASP A 6 -19.09 2.86 25.83
CA ASP A 6 -18.56 3.50 24.63
C ASP A 6 -18.26 2.43 23.58
N LEU A 7 -19.18 2.26 22.64
CA LEU A 7 -18.98 1.49 21.41
C LEU A 7 -18.24 2.35 20.38
N THR A 8 -17.01 2.73 20.67
CA THR A 8 -16.12 3.41 19.72
C THR A 8 -14.66 2.98 19.91
N THR A 9 -14.41 1.67 19.98
CA THR A 9 -13.09 1.15 19.64
C THR A 9 -13.16 0.68 18.20
N SER A 10 -12.52 1.40 17.27
CA SER A 10 -12.39 0.96 15.88
C SER A 10 -11.78 -0.46 15.88
N GLY A 11 -12.51 -1.46 15.41
CA GLY A 11 -12.08 -2.87 15.39
C GLY A 11 -10.89 -3.15 14.46
N ALA A 12 -10.48 -2.16 13.66
CA ALA A 12 -9.35 -2.22 12.76
C ALA A 12 -8.03 -2.49 13.51
N SER A 13 -7.37 -3.60 13.17
CA SER A 13 -6.08 -3.98 13.73
C SER A 13 -5.26 -4.80 12.74
N VAL A 14 -3.94 -4.87 12.95
CA VAL A 14 -3.06 -5.73 12.14
C VAL A 14 -3.51 -7.20 12.25
N ALA A 15 -3.95 -7.63 13.43
CA ALA A 15 -4.49 -8.97 13.64
C ALA A 15 -5.74 -9.25 12.79
N GLN A 16 -6.64 -8.27 12.65
CA GLN A 16 -7.78 -8.38 11.74
C GLN A 16 -7.34 -8.53 10.28
N VAL A 17 -6.34 -7.74 9.84
CA VAL A 17 -5.78 -7.88 8.49
C VAL A 17 -5.19 -9.29 8.29
N CYS A 18 -4.41 -9.81 9.25
CA CYS A 18 -3.89 -11.17 9.19
C CYS A 18 -5.00 -12.21 9.05
N HIS A 19 -6.07 -12.10 9.84
CA HIS A 19 -7.21 -13.02 9.77
C HIS A 19 -7.90 -12.97 8.40
N LEU A 20 -8.16 -11.79 7.86
CA LEU A 20 -8.77 -11.62 6.53
C LEU A 20 -7.89 -12.20 5.42
N LEU A 21 -6.57 -11.98 5.50
CA LEU A 21 -5.61 -12.52 4.53
C LEU A 21 -5.52 -14.06 4.57
N GLN A 22 -5.51 -14.66 5.76
CA GLN A 22 -5.54 -16.12 5.93
C GLN A 22 -6.78 -16.76 5.30
N ASN A 23 -7.91 -16.04 5.30
CA ASN A 23 -9.16 -16.46 4.68
C ASN A 23 -9.30 -15.99 3.22
N GLN A 24 -8.23 -15.49 2.60
CA GLN A 24 -8.21 -15.00 1.22
C GLN A 24 -9.24 -13.87 0.94
N GLN A 25 -9.64 -13.13 1.97
CA GLN A 25 -10.54 -11.98 1.87
C GLN A 25 -9.74 -10.71 1.51
N TRP A 26 -9.04 -10.76 0.37
CA TRP A 26 -8.07 -9.75 -0.05
C TRP A 26 -8.63 -8.33 -0.09
N GLN A 27 -9.86 -8.15 -0.56
CA GLN A 27 -10.50 -6.83 -0.66
C GLN A 27 -10.82 -6.25 0.72
N SER A 28 -11.34 -7.06 1.64
CA SER A 28 -11.60 -6.62 3.01
C SER A 28 -10.30 -6.32 3.76
N ALA A 29 -9.26 -7.15 3.56
CA ALA A 29 -7.94 -6.89 4.12
C ALA A 29 -7.36 -5.56 3.62
N ASP A 30 -7.56 -5.23 2.35
CA ASP A 30 -7.12 -3.97 1.73
C ASP A 30 -7.84 -2.75 2.32
N GLN A 31 -9.14 -2.86 2.55
CA GLN A 31 -9.95 -1.82 3.19
C GLN A 31 -9.47 -1.54 4.62
N VAL A 32 -9.31 -2.58 5.44
CA VAL A 32 -8.83 -2.43 6.83
C VAL A 32 -7.39 -1.93 6.87
N THR A 33 -6.53 -2.37 5.93
CA THR A 33 -5.16 -1.87 5.79
C THR A 33 -5.17 -0.36 5.52
N THR A 34 -6.05 0.10 4.62
CA THR A 34 -6.20 1.52 4.30
C THR A 34 -6.68 2.32 5.51
N GLU A 35 -7.65 1.81 6.26
CA GLU A 35 -8.17 2.44 7.47
C GLU A 35 -7.06 2.60 8.53
N LEU A 36 -6.25 1.57 8.76
CA LEU A 36 -5.13 1.59 9.72
C LEU A 36 -4.01 2.58 9.37
N LEU A 37 -3.90 2.90 8.08
CA LEU A 37 -2.93 3.84 7.53
C LEU A 37 -3.59 5.19 7.19
N SER A 38 -4.86 5.39 7.58
CA SER A 38 -5.51 6.69 7.46
C SER A 38 -4.83 7.69 8.40
N GLY A 39 -4.49 8.88 7.89
CA GLY A 39 -3.72 9.88 8.62
C GLY A 39 -2.37 10.22 7.98
N ASP A 40 -1.55 10.98 8.70
CA ASP A 40 -0.23 11.40 8.23
C ASP A 40 0.75 10.20 8.23
N VAL A 41 1.37 9.96 7.08
CA VAL A 41 2.40 8.93 6.88
C VAL A 41 3.54 9.05 7.91
N SER A 42 3.90 10.29 8.29
CA SER A 42 4.97 10.55 9.26
C SER A 42 4.65 10.01 10.67
N GLN A 43 3.37 9.90 10.99
CA GLN A 43 2.86 9.49 12.31
C GLN A 43 2.49 8.01 12.39
N ILE A 44 2.59 7.28 11.28
CA ILE A 44 2.29 5.84 11.28
C ILE A 44 3.37 5.12 12.10
N ALA A 45 2.93 4.39 13.12
CA ALA A 45 3.80 3.59 13.98
C ALA A 45 4.52 2.51 13.17
N CYS A 46 5.83 2.33 13.42
CA CYS A 46 6.63 1.39 12.65
C CYS A 46 6.20 -0.06 12.85
N ASP A 47 5.83 -0.47 14.06
CA ASP A 47 5.31 -1.81 14.32
C ASP A 47 4.06 -2.12 13.50
N ARG A 48 3.18 -1.11 13.33
CA ARG A 48 1.99 -1.24 12.49
C ARG A 48 2.37 -1.41 11.03
N LEU A 49 3.27 -0.56 10.53
CA LEU A 49 3.68 -0.58 9.13
C LEU A 49 4.42 -1.89 8.76
N CYS A 50 5.38 -2.30 9.60
CA CYS A 50 6.12 -3.55 9.44
C CYS A 50 5.22 -4.78 9.61
N GLY A 51 4.27 -4.73 10.53
CA GLY A 51 3.29 -5.79 10.75
C GLY A 51 2.36 -5.99 9.55
N LEU A 52 1.84 -4.90 8.98
CA LEU A 52 1.02 -4.96 7.76
C LEU A 52 1.82 -5.48 6.57
N ASP A 53 3.04 -4.96 6.36
CA ASP A 53 3.91 -5.42 5.26
C ASP A 53 4.18 -6.93 5.35
N ARG A 54 4.57 -7.41 6.54
CA ARG A 54 4.80 -8.83 6.78
C ARG A 54 3.55 -9.67 6.52
N ALA A 55 2.40 -9.26 7.04
CA ALA A 55 1.14 -9.98 6.86
C ALA A 55 0.79 -10.17 5.38
N TRP A 56 0.94 -9.11 4.57
CA TRP A 56 0.68 -9.15 3.13
C TRP A 56 1.68 -10.03 2.38
N ARG A 57 2.97 -9.97 2.72
CA ARG A 57 4.00 -10.80 2.10
C ARG A 57 3.79 -12.28 2.39
N GLU A 58 3.62 -12.65 3.66
CA GLU A 58 3.45 -14.04 4.08
C GLU A 58 2.20 -14.68 3.43
N ALA A 59 1.05 -14.00 3.48
CA ALA A 59 -0.18 -14.53 2.93
C ALA A 59 -0.16 -14.67 1.40
N SER A 60 0.66 -13.86 0.72
CA SER A 60 0.71 -13.79 -0.74
C SER A 60 1.89 -14.53 -1.37
N GLN A 61 2.68 -15.25 -0.57
CA GLN A 61 3.94 -15.86 -1.02
C GLN A 61 4.89 -14.81 -1.63
N GLU A 62 5.12 -13.72 -0.89
CA GLU A 62 6.00 -12.60 -1.24
C GLU A 62 5.56 -11.82 -2.51
N ARG A 63 4.30 -11.97 -2.94
CA ARG A 63 3.80 -11.28 -4.14
C ARG A 63 3.31 -9.86 -3.88
N PHE A 64 2.75 -9.63 -2.70
CA PHE A 64 2.12 -8.38 -2.27
C PHE A 64 2.80 -7.85 -1.03
N GLY A 65 2.65 -6.55 -0.77
CA GLY A 65 3.30 -5.87 0.34
C GLY A 65 3.88 -4.53 -0.08
N PHE A 66 4.09 -3.67 0.92
CA PHE A 66 4.64 -2.33 0.72
C PHE A 66 6.12 -2.37 0.39
N SER A 67 6.88 -3.33 0.94
CA SER A 67 8.29 -3.54 0.60
C SER A 67 8.45 -4.07 -0.82
N VAL A 68 7.56 -4.95 -1.27
CA VAL A 68 7.49 -5.40 -2.67
C VAL A 68 7.22 -4.21 -3.60
N GLN A 69 6.25 -3.35 -3.25
CA GLN A 69 5.97 -2.13 -4.00
C GLN A 69 7.16 -1.16 -4.03
N ARG A 70 7.81 -0.94 -2.89
CA ARG A 70 9.01 -0.10 -2.78
C ARG A 70 10.12 -0.63 -3.69
N ASP A 71 10.38 -1.93 -3.67
CA ASP A 71 11.48 -2.49 -4.45
C ASP A 71 11.18 -2.38 -5.95
N ILE A 72 9.93 -2.56 -6.37
CA ILE A 72 9.50 -2.27 -7.75
C ILE A 72 9.69 -0.78 -8.09
N TRP A 73 9.31 0.13 -7.19
CA TRP A 73 9.47 1.57 -7.35
C TRP A 73 10.93 1.95 -7.58
N LEU A 74 11.83 1.49 -6.70
CA LEU A 74 13.28 1.73 -6.81
C LEU A 74 13.86 1.15 -8.10
N ASN A 75 13.49 -0.07 -8.46
CA ASN A 75 13.94 -0.72 -9.70
C ASN A 75 13.51 0.00 -10.98
N LEU A 76 12.46 0.83 -10.92
CA LEU A 76 12.00 1.65 -12.04
C LEU A 76 12.63 3.05 -12.05
N GLY A 77 13.60 3.32 -11.17
CA GLY A 77 14.27 4.61 -11.02
C GLY A 77 13.59 5.55 -10.03
N GLY A 78 12.64 5.05 -9.24
CA GLY A 78 11.96 5.81 -8.20
C GLY A 78 12.92 6.27 -7.12
N GLN A 79 12.73 7.49 -6.63
CA GLN A 79 13.52 8.07 -5.54
C GLN A 79 12.66 8.13 -4.27
N LEU A 80 13.29 8.04 -3.11
CA LEU A 80 12.62 8.15 -1.80
C LEU A 80 12.71 9.56 -1.20
N ALA A 81 13.35 10.49 -1.91
CA ALA A 81 13.46 11.88 -1.52
C ALA A 81 12.82 12.72 -2.62
N TYR A 82 11.64 13.28 -2.35
CA TYR A 82 11.03 14.27 -3.22
C TYR A 82 12.00 15.43 -3.44
N ALA A 83 12.30 15.73 -4.70
CA ALA A 83 12.98 16.96 -5.07
C ALA A 83 11.96 17.82 -5.84
N PRO A 84 11.59 19.02 -5.34
CA PRO A 84 10.55 19.86 -5.95
C PRO A 84 10.79 20.19 -7.43
N ASN A 85 12.05 20.19 -7.86
CA ASN A 85 12.45 20.43 -9.25
C ASN A 85 12.40 19.18 -10.16
N ARG A 86 11.99 18.01 -9.63
CA ARG A 86 11.93 16.72 -10.36
C ARG A 86 10.53 16.11 -10.41
N GLN A 87 9.49 16.91 -10.17
CA GLN A 87 8.10 16.44 -10.18
C GLN A 87 7.73 15.68 -11.47
N TRP A 88 8.24 16.11 -12.62
CA TRP A 88 7.98 15.45 -13.91
C TRP A 88 8.63 14.06 -14.01
N GLU A 89 9.86 13.89 -13.51
CA GLU A 89 10.56 12.59 -13.45
C GLU A 89 9.82 11.62 -12.53
N PHE A 90 9.35 12.16 -11.41
CA PHE A 90 8.56 11.42 -10.44
C PHE A 90 7.25 10.93 -11.07
N ALA A 91 6.48 11.83 -11.69
CA ALA A 91 5.22 11.48 -12.34
C ALA A 91 5.43 10.42 -13.43
N ALA A 92 6.48 10.56 -14.25
CA ALA A 92 6.82 9.58 -15.27
C ALA A 92 7.14 8.20 -14.67
N THR A 93 7.85 8.17 -13.55
CA THR A 93 8.17 6.92 -12.83
C THR A 93 6.94 6.32 -12.18
N TYR A 94 6.06 7.13 -11.58
CA TYR A 94 4.79 6.69 -11.01
C TYR A 94 3.85 6.08 -12.04
N LEU A 95 3.83 6.60 -13.27
CA LEU A 95 3.09 5.96 -14.37
C LEU A 95 3.66 4.59 -14.73
N LYS A 96 4.99 4.44 -14.82
CA LYS A 96 5.65 3.13 -15.06
C LYS A 96 5.34 2.14 -13.93
N PHE A 97 5.48 2.61 -12.69
CA PHE A 97 5.18 1.85 -11.49
C PHE A 97 3.72 1.37 -11.49
N SER A 98 2.78 2.29 -11.69
CA SER A 98 1.34 1.98 -11.71
C SER A 98 0.95 1.00 -12.81
N ARG A 99 1.65 1.01 -13.97
CA ARG A 99 1.48 -0.03 -15.01
C ARG A 99 2.03 -1.38 -14.54
N ARG A 100 3.21 -1.38 -13.94
CA ARG A 100 3.88 -2.60 -13.47
C ARG A 100 3.07 -3.32 -12.40
N VAL A 101 2.50 -2.59 -11.44
CA VAL A 101 1.67 -3.17 -10.39
C VAL A 101 0.22 -3.34 -10.81
N GLY A 102 -0.19 -2.87 -12.00
CA GLY A 102 -1.50 -3.13 -12.58
C GLY A 102 -2.63 -2.18 -12.16
N TRP A 103 -2.32 -1.00 -11.64
CA TRP A 103 -3.31 0.06 -11.35
C TRP A 103 -3.63 0.93 -12.57
N LEU A 104 -2.70 0.97 -13.53
CA LEU A 104 -2.84 1.72 -14.77
C LEU A 104 -2.79 0.79 -15.98
N ARG A 105 -3.86 0.80 -16.77
CA ARG A 105 -3.93 0.04 -18.02
C ARG A 105 -3.56 0.94 -19.20
N GLN A 106 -2.62 0.49 -20.02
CA GLN A 106 -2.25 1.15 -21.27
C GLN A 106 -2.57 0.24 -22.45
N ASN A 107 -3.36 0.75 -23.39
CA ASN A 107 -3.64 0.13 -24.69
C ASN A 107 -3.15 1.06 -25.81
N TRP A 108 -3.19 0.63 -27.06
CA TRP A 108 -2.65 1.39 -28.21
C TRP A 108 -3.31 2.77 -28.42
N TRP A 109 -4.48 3.03 -27.85
CA TRP A 109 -5.23 4.29 -28.01
C TRP A 109 -5.51 5.04 -26.70
N ARG A 110 -5.22 4.47 -25.53
CA ARG A 110 -5.48 5.15 -24.25
C ARG A 110 -4.69 4.59 -23.07
N THR A 111 -4.43 5.48 -22.11
CA THR A 111 -3.98 5.15 -20.76
C THR A 111 -5.15 5.41 -19.81
N LYS A 112 -5.50 4.43 -18.95
CA LYS A 112 -6.65 4.50 -18.05
C LYS A 112 -6.31 3.97 -16.66
N TRP A 113 -6.57 4.78 -15.63
CA TRP A 113 -6.58 4.33 -14.24
C TRP A 113 -7.76 3.38 -13.98
N LEU A 114 -7.49 2.25 -13.31
CA LEU A 114 -8.54 1.28 -12.99
C LEU A 114 -9.39 1.79 -11.83
N LEU A 115 -10.71 1.79 -11.99
CA LEU A 115 -11.59 2.08 -10.86
C LEU A 115 -11.42 1.01 -9.76
N PRO A 116 -11.73 1.30 -8.49
CA PRO A 116 -11.66 0.29 -7.42
C PRO A 116 -12.39 -1.02 -7.75
N THR A 117 -13.54 -0.93 -8.44
CA THR A 117 -14.32 -2.09 -8.93
C THR A 117 -13.66 -2.89 -10.06
N GLN A 118 -12.56 -2.39 -10.62
CA GLN A 118 -11.80 -3.00 -11.71
C GLN A 118 -10.46 -3.57 -11.26
N LEU A 119 -10.09 -3.38 -9.99
CA LEU A 119 -8.88 -3.97 -9.39
C LEU A 119 -9.11 -5.47 -9.13
N THR A 120 -8.01 -6.23 -9.13
CA THR A 120 -8.06 -7.69 -8.95
C THR A 120 -7.64 -8.03 -7.52
N PHE A 121 -8.59 -8.45 -6.70
CA PHE A 121 -8.36 -8.82 -5.30
C PHE A 121 -8.13 -10.33 -5.15
N SER A 122 -7.05 -10.82 -5.77
CA SER A 122 -6.64 -12.23 -5.70
C SER A 122 -5.16 -12.40 -6.04
N LEU A 123 -4.61 -13.59 -5.80
CA LEU A 123 -3.20 -13.92 -6.11
C LEU A 123 -2.86 -13.88 -7.61
N GLN A 124 -3.88 -13.89 -8.49
CA GLN A 124 -3.69 -13.73 -9.93
C GLN A 124 -3.33 -12.29 -10.34
N ALA A 125 -3.43 -11.33 -9.42
CA ALA A 125 -3.01 -9.97 -9.69
C ALA A 125 -1.48 -9.86 -9.91
N PRO A 126 -1.02 -8.79 -10.60
CA PRO A 126 0.40 -8.53 -10.80
C PRO A 126 1.19 -8.40 -9.49
N LEU A 127 2.51 -8.60 -9.56
CA LEU A 127 3.40 -8.38 -8.42
C LEU A 127 3.26 -6.95 -7.88
N GLY A 128 3.12 -6.81 -6.56
CA GLY A 128 2.93 -5.53 -5.89
C GLY A 128 1.55 -4.89 -6.06
N HIS A 129 0.57 -5.57 -6.66
CA HIS A 129 -0.77 -4.99 -6.89
C HIS A 129 -1.50 -4.57 -5.61
N LEU A 130 -1.30 -5.33 -4.53
CA LEU A 130 -1.89 -5.08 -3.22
C LEU A 130 -0.77 -4.84 -2.18
N PRO A 131 -1.04 -4.05 -1.13
CA PRO A 131 -2.27 -3.27 -0.87
C PRO A 131 -2.40 -2.04 -1.77
N THR A 132 -3.60 -1.51 -1.93
CA THR A 132 -3.91 -0.37 -2.81
C THR A 132 -3.68 1.01 -2.15
N PHE A 133 -3.06 1.06 -0.96
CA PHE A 133 -2.84 2.31 -0.24
C PHE A 133 -2.14 3.39 -1.07
N CYS A 134 -1.01 3.06 -1.72
CA CYS A 134 -0.29 4.02 -2.56
C CYS A 134 -1.11 4.43 -3.80
N TYR A 135 -1.95 3.53 -4.32
CA TYR A 135 -2.89 3.84 -5.41
C TYR A 135 -3.89 4.92 -4.98
N GLN A 136 -4.49 4.78 -3.80
CA GLN A 136 -5.52 5.68 -3.29
C GLN A 136 -5.00 7.06 -2.91
N ARG A 137 -3.76 7.13 -2.39
CA ARG A 137 -3.11 8.40 -1.99
C ARG A 137 -2.53 9.17 -3.18
N GLY A 138 -2.23 8.48 -4.28
CA GLY A 138 -1.71 9.08 -5.49
C GLY A 138 -0.23 9.43 -5.43
N VAL A 139 0.20 10.17 -6.45
CA VAL A 139 1.61 10.42 -6.78
C VAL A 139 2.37 11.12 -5.62
N ASP A 140 1.73 12.06 -4.92
CA ASP A 140 2.42 12.93 -3.95
C ASP A 140 2.73 12.25 -2.60
N SER A 141 2.35 10.99 -2.41
CA SER A 141 2.54 10.28 -1.13
C SER A 141 3.41 9.03 -1.21
N ALA A 142 3.75 8.57 -2.42
CA ALA A 142 4.42 7.28 -2.59
C ALA A 142 5.86 7.28 -2.05
N ASP A 143 6.62 8.35 -2.26
CA ASP A 143 7.98 8.49 -1.74
C ASP A 143 8.02 8.68 -0.23
N ALA A 144 7.21 9.58 0.34
CA ALA A 144 7.12 9.78 1.78
C ALA A 144 6.77 8.46 2.50
N PHE A 145 5.87 7.68 1.91
CA PHE A 145 5.48 6.37 2.42
C PHE A 145 6.62 5.35 2.33
N PHE A 146 7.25 5.20 1.17
CA PHE A 146 8.36 4.26 1.01
C PHE A 146 9.62 4.66 1.79
N TRP A 147 9.83 5.96 2.00
CA TRP A 147 10.85 6.49 2.90
C TRP A 147 10.55 6.09 4.35
N ARG A 148 9.32 6.32 4.82
CA ARG A 148 8.90 5.91 6.17
C ARG A 148 9.07 4.40 6.38
N LEU A 149 8.66 3.60 5.40
CA LEU A 149 8.85 2.15 5.42
C LEU A 149 10.32 1.76 5.54
N THR A 150 11.21 2.47 4.85
CA THR A 150 12.66 2.22 4.90
C THR A 150 13.24 2.54 6.28
N ILE A 151 12.85 3.66 6.89
CA ILE A 151 13.25 3.99 8.26
C ILE A 151 12.75 2.93 9.25
N CYS A 152 11.47 2.55 9.15
CA CYS A 152 10.88 1.57 10.04
C CYS A 152 11.54 0.19 9.93
N GLY A 153 11.92 -0.25 8.72
CA GLY A 153 12.59 -1.53 8.50
C GLY A 153 14.08 -1.55 8.89
N ALA A 154 14.71 -0.39 9.07
CA ALA A 154 16.09 -0.27 9.51
C ALA A 154 16.25 -0.24 11.05
N MET A 155 15.14 -0.18 11.80
CA MET A 155 15.19 -0.24 13.26
C MET A 155 15.43 -1.69 13.72
N PRO A 156 16.40 -1.94 14.64
CA PRO A 156 16.58 -3.26 15.23
C PRO A 156 15.34 -3.66 16.06
N PRO A 157 15.03 -4.97 16.16
CA PRO A 157 13.91 -5.49 16.95
C PRO A 157 14.07 -5.21 18.45
#